data_AF-A0A327VMC1-F1
#
_entry.id   AF-A0A327VMC1-F1
#
_cell.length_a   1.000
_cell.length_b   1.000
_cell.length_c   1.000
_cell.angle_alpha   90.00
_cell.angle_beta   90.00
_cell.angle_gamma   90.00
#
_symmetry.space_group_name_H-M   'P 1'
#
loop_
_entity.id
_entity.type
_entity.pdbx_description
1 polymer ?
#
loop_
_entity_poly.entity_id
_entity_poly.type
_entity_poly.pdbx_seq_one_letter_code
_entity_poly.pdbx_strand_id
1 'polypeptide(L)'
;MKKLLSFILLLWACHTQAQLSLSTSSNTSETVGLFRITDQEARKLFRDALIQTAYSQQNYYQRENTAAPEFQVNDGLLHTFIRSWKQNEEMPADVPAGNYVTVYARNNHLVYTYAPVQNVRMHILDNQNDLIISVLDNKDQMVTNASIWLGNKKLRFDPDNHYYILKGGHKDDIITIKSNGVANYFYAKERKIKRMSQLKYRYLKLRSFLRFQHHRYRRPHDDDDEEMESKVTGFMVFNKPKFKPGDSIRMKAFITDLKGNPINIPLELHLTKYAWFNNDQFDTMLVKLTPYRPGAYEFSFLQNEGLKMKLDKDYSLCLKKPRSKNRSPLPVISKDFHYEAYELSELIFKIRSEKTTYQRGTPIKIFLKATDENDLPVLDGRVSVDVIIDRSENYAPGATFIPSKLWETTLQLEPTGETILTLPDSIFPKADLSLRVNCVLKSSSNDNRNETLHLNYKWEAAAIRFEKKGDFLEINYEENGKPVPVSHSYCS
;
A
#
# COMPACT_ATOMS: atom_id res chain seq x y z
N MET A 1 -52.24 -10.50 70.25
CA MET A 1 -50.89 -9.93 70.03
C MET A 1 -49.72 -10.94 70.12
N LYS A 2 -49.96 -12.27 70.22
CA LYS A 2 -48.88 -13.29 70.22
C LYS A 2 -48.60 -13.94 68.85
N LYS A 3 -49.42 -13.70 67.83
CA LYS A 3 -49.24 -14.27 66.47
C LYS A 3 -48.51 -13.37 65.48
N LEU A 4 -48.27 -12.09 65.81
CA LEU A 4 -47.55 -11.15 64.93
C LEU A 4 -46.03 -11.19 65.15
N LEU A 5 -45.56 -11.53 66.35
CA LEU A 5 -44.13 -11.60 66.68
C LEU A 5 -43.43 -12.83 66.08
N SER A 6 -44.19 -13.91 65.84
CA SER A 6 -43.65 -15.16 65.29
C SER A 6 -43.34 -15.08 63.79
N PHE A 7 -43.94 -14.13 63.07
CA PHE A 7 -43.68 -13.93 61.65
C PHE A 7 -42.44 -13.08 61.36
N ILE A 8 -42.04 -12.23 62.31
CA ILE A 8 -40.85 -11.35 62.16
C ILE A 8 -39.56 -12.12 62.50
N LEU A 9 -39.62 -13.14 63.36
CA LEU A 9 -38.47 -13.99 63.69
C LEU A 9 -38.14 -15.07 62.62
N LEU A 10 -39.03 -15.32 61.67
CA LEU A 10 -38.82 -16.27 60.56
C LEU A 10 -38.20 -15.65 59.30
N LEU A 11 -38.04 -14.32 59.25
CA LEU A 11 -37.35 -13.61 58.18
C LEU A 11 -35.84 -13.44 58.44
N TRP A 12 -35.33 -13.97 59.57
CA TRP A 12 -33.92 -13.88 59.97
C TRP A 12 -33.20 -15.24 59.99
N ALA A 13 -33.75 -16.23 59.28
CA ALA A 13 -33.19 -17.59 59.25
C ALA A 13 -33.14 -18.15 57.82
N CYS A 14 -32.46 -17.47 56.90
CA CYS A 14 -31.94 -18.07 55.67
C CYS A 14 -30.94 -17.12 55.02
N HIS A 15 -29.65 -17.33 55.30
CA HIS A 15 -28.51 -17.26 54.36
C HIS A 15 -27.19 -17.43 55.13
N THR A 16 -27.04 -18.59 55.79
CA THR A 16 -25.70 -19.13 56.03
C THR A 16 -25.29 -19.88 54.77
N GLN A 17 -24.76 -19.15 53.77
CA GLN A 17 -23.86 -19.75 52.80
C GLN A 17 -22.53 -20.02 53.50
N ALA A 18 -22.49 -21.11 54.25
CA ALA A 18 -21.23 -21.74 54.65
C ALA A 18 -20.75 -22.60 53.48
N GLN A 19 -20.32 -21.93 52.41
CA GLN A 19 -19.36 -22.51 51.48
C GLN A 19 -18.17 -21.56 51.54
N LEU A 20 -17.16 -21.95 52.32
CA LEU A 20 -15.84 -21.33 52.24
C LEU A 20 -15.50 -21.31 50.74
N SER A 21 -15.42 -20.12 50.16
CA SER A 21 -14.85 -19.95 48.83
C SER A 21 -13.51 -20.68 48.86
N LEU A 22 -13.40 -21.75 48.07
CA LEU A 22 -12.11 -22.37 47.77
C LEU A 22 -11.11 -21.23 47.56
N SER A 23 -10.00 -21.31 48.28
CA SER A 23 -9.01 -20.25 48.41
C SER A 23 -8.84 -19.47 47.11
N THR A 24 -8.75 -18.14 47.19
CA THR A 24 -8.15 -17.28 46.16
C THR A 24 -6.65 -17.57 46.04
N SER A 25 -6.26 -18.84 46.00
CA SER A 25 -4.89 -19.27 45.81
C SER A 25 -4.52 -19.01 44.36
N SER A 26 -3.30 -18.54 44.16
CA SER A 26 -2.75 -18.40 42.82
C SER A 26 -2.88 -19.74 42.09
N ASN A 27 -3.50 -19.69 40.91
CA ASN A 27 -3.56 -20.83 40.00
C ASN A 27 -2.24 -21.02 39.24
N THR A 28 -1.17 -20.29 39.59
CA THR A 28 0.16 -20.44 39.02
C THR A 28 1.20 -20.59 40.12
N SER A 29 2.24 -21.38 39.83
CA SER A 29 3.44 -21.49 40.66
C SER A 29 4.08 -20.12 40.85
N GLU A 30 4.47 -19.81 42.09
CA GLU A 30 5.23 -18.59 42.39
C GLU A 30 6.63 -18.60 41.78
N THR A 31 7.11 -19.78 41.35
CA THR A 31 8.45 -19.97 40.82
C THR A 31 8.44 -20.50 39.39
N VAL A 32 9.45 -20.07 38.63
CA VAL A 32 9.77 -20.55 37.29
C VAL A 32 11.13 -21.23 37.37
N GLY A 33 11.21 -22.48 36.91
CA GLY A 33 12.46 -23.23 36.76
C GLY A 33 13.03 -23.09 35.35
N LEU A 34 14.35 -23.05 35.23
CA LEU A 34 15.08 -22.98 33.97
C LEU A 34 15.94 -24.23 33.78
N PHE A 35 15.75 -24.88 32.63
CA PHE A 35 16.46 -26.09 32.26
C PHE A 35 17.22 -25.86 30.96
N ARG A 36 18.48 -26.31 30.92
CA ARG A 36 19.29 -26.31 29.70
C ARG A 36 18.91 -27.52 28.86
N ILE A 37 18.75 -27.29 27.55
CA ILE A 37 18.41 -28.33 26.58
C ILE A 37 19.52 -28.50 25.56
N THR A 38 19.51 -29.63 24.85
CA THR A 38 20.46 -29.92 23.78
C THR A 38 20.16 -29.11 22.52
N ASP A 39 21.17 -28.92 21.65
CA ASP A 39 21.00 -28.29 20.33
C ASP A 39 19.90 -28.97 19.51
N GLN A 40 19.80 -30.31 19.60
CA GLN A 40 18.82 -31.08 18.83
C GLN A 40 17.39 -30.82 19.31
N GLU A 41 17.18 -30.78 20.63
CA GLU A 41 15.88 -30.44 21.24
C GLU A 41 15.50 -29.00 20.94
N ALA A 42 16.44 -28.06 21.04
CA ALA A 42 16.22 -26.64 20.74
C ALA A 42 15.80 -26.44 19.28
N ARG A 43 16.48 -27.11 18.34
CA ARG A 43 16.11 -27.09 16.91
C ARG A 43 14.72 -27.66 16.67
N LYS A 44 14.35 -28.72 17.38
CA LYS A 44 13.02 -29.34 17.29
C LYS A 44 11.94 -28.40 17.82
N LEU A 45 12.12 -27.84 19.02
CA LEU A 45 11.20 -26.86 19.61
C LEU A 45 11.02 -25.64 18.70
N PHE A 46 12.11 -25.09 18.16
CA PHE A 46 12.05 -23.95 17.25
C PHE A 46 11.29 -24.30 15.96
N ARG A 47 11.45 -25.51 15.43
CA ARG A 47 10.68 -25.98 14.27
C ARG A 47 9.20 -26.13 14.59
N ASP A 48 8.87 -26.73 15.73
CA ASP A 48 7.48 -26.93 16.15
C ASP A 48 6.80 -25.57 16.40
N ALA A 49 7.55 -24.59 16.93
CA ALA A 49 7.14 -23.18 17.03
C ALA A 49 6.76 -22.55 15.69
N LEU A 50 7.60 -22.74 14.68
CA LEU A 50 7.35 -22.24 13.33
C LEU A 50 6.13 -22.90 12.70
N ILE A 51 5.93 -24.20 12.93
CA ILE A 51 4.77 -24.93 12.41
C ILE A 51 3.48 -24.41 13.05
N GLN A 52 3.42 -24.30 14.38
CA GLN A 52 2.23 -23.80 15.08
C GLN A 52 1.87 -22.36 14.68
N THR A 53 2.87 -21.49 14.54
CA THR A 53 2.66 -20.10 14.09
C THR A 53 2.27 -20.00 12.62
N ALA A 54 2.69 -20.94 11.76
CA ALA A 54 2.27 -21.01 10.36
C ALA A 54 0.79 -21.43 10.21
N TYR A 55 0.24 -22.18 11.17
CA TYR A 55 -1.20 -22.50 11.24
C TYR A 55 -2.06 -21.30 11.72
N SER A 56 -1.49 -20.40 12.53
CA SER A 56 -2.12 -19.13 12.89
C SER A 56 -1.74 -18.04 11.89
N GLN A 57 -2.29 -18.08 10.67
CA GLN A 57 -2.06 -17.02 9.68
C GLN A 57 -2.64 -15.67 10.14
N GLN A 58 -1.85 -14.88 10.86
CA GLN A 58 -1.90 -13.42 10.89
C GLN A 58 -0.73 -12.90 11.74
N ASN A 59 0.12 -12.04 11.16
CA ASN A 59 1.09 -11.16 11.84
C ASN A 59 2.42 -11.77 12.35
N TYR A 60 3.28 -12.25 11.44
CA TYR A 60 4.68 -12.58 11.77
C TYR A 60 5.65 -11.37 11.74
N TYR A 61 5.32 -10.28 11.05
CA TYR A 61 6.26 -9.16 10.86
C TYR A 61 6.35 -8.18 12.04
N GLN A 62 5.72 -8.46 13.19
CA GLN A 62 5.66 -7.51 14.32
C GLN A 62 5.90 -8.10 15.71
N ARG A 63 6.50 -9.29 15.85
CA ARG A 63 6.96 -9.74 17.19
C ARG A 63 8.46 -9.51 17.35
N GLU A 64 8.83 -8.27 17.61
CA GLU A 64 9.96 -8.01 18.50
C GLU A 64 9.53 -8.53 19.89
N ASN A 65 10.26 -9.51 20.42
CA ASN A 65 10.14 -10.07 21.78
C ASN A 65 8.74 -10.07 22.41
N THR A 66 8.03 -11.20 22.41
CA THR A 66 7.23 -11.63 23.58
C THR A 66 6.54 -12.97 23.34
N ALA A 67 6.77 -13.89 24.29
CA ALA A 67 6.20 -15.23 24.46
C ALA A 67 6.41 -16.20 23.30
N ALA A 68 7.37 -17.12 23.46
CA ALA A 68 7.37 -18.35 22.70
C ALA A 68 6.03 -19.08 22.93
N PRO A 69 5.43 -19.71 21.90
CA PRO A 69 4.18 -20.44 22.06
C PRO A 69 4.29 -21.45 23.21
N GLU A 70 3.23 -21.62 24.00
CA GLU A 70 3.17 -22.73 24.96
C GLU A 70 3.10 -24.04 24.16
N PHE A 71 4.14 -24.89 24.28
CA PHE A 71 4.20 -26.17 23.58
C PHE A 71 3.77 -27.32 24.50
N GLN A 72 3.09 -28.32 23.96
CA GLN A 72 2.89 -29.59 24.66
C GLN A 72 4.20 -30.38 24.65
N VAL A 73 5.01 -30.18 25.68
CA VAL A 73 6.31 -30.83 25.85
C VAL A 73 6.20 -31.98 26.86
N ASN A 74 6.97 -33.04 26.62
CA ASN A 74 7.19 -34.16 27.54
C ASN A 74 8.31 -33.83 28.55
N ASP A 75 8.22 -34.34 29.77
CA ASP A 75 9.17 -34.14 30.88
C ASP A 75 10.64 -34.48 30.54
N GLY A 76 10.89 -35.12 29.40
CA GLY A 76 12.23 -35.39 28.86
C GLY A 76 13.13 -34.16 28.67
N LEU A 77 12.60 -32.93 28.57
CA LEU A 77 13.42 -31.71 28.52
C LEU A 77 13.92 -31.23 29.89
N LEU A 78 13.46 -31.84 30.99
CA LEU A 78 13.81 -31.45 32.36
C LEU A 78 15.10 -32.10 32.86
N HIS A 79 16.04 -32.41 31.96
CA HIS A 79 17.23 -33.20 32.29
C HIS A 79 18.40 -32.40 32.88
N THR A 80 18.43 -31.07 32.72
CA THR A 80 19.54 -30.23 33.22
C THR A 80 19.03 -28.95 33.83
N PHE A 81 18.73 -28.99 35.13
CA PHE A 81 18.32 -27.81 35.89
C PHE A 81 19.47 -26.80 36.01
N ILE A 82 19.16 -25.52 35.85
CA ILE A 82 20.12 -24.41 36.00
C ILE A 82 19.80 -23.59 37.24
N ARG A 83 18.59 -23.05 37.33
CA ARG A 83 18.13 -22.22 38.45
C ARG A 83 16.62 -22.02 38.42
N SER A 84 16.09 -21.39 39.46
CA SER A 84 14.73 -20.86 39.50
C SER A 84 14.69 -19.43 40.03
N TRP A 85 13.60 -18.71 39.73
CA TRP A 85 13.31 -17.36 40.23
C TRP A 85 11.79 -17.17 40.36
N LYS A 86 11.35 -16.02 40.87
CA LYS A 86 9.91 -15.74 41.03
C LYS A 86 9.26 -15.47 39.67
N GLN A 87 8.04 -15.96 39.46
CA GLN A 87 7.35 -15.87 38.17
C GLN A 87 7.17 -14.42 37.65
N ASN A 88 7.07 -13.44 38.56
CA ASN A 88 6.91 -12.03 38.21
C ASN A 88 8.24 -11.29 37.98
N GLU A 89 9.37 -11.98 38.06
CA GLU A 89 10.69 -11.43 37.81
C GLU A 89 11.20 -11.88 36.42
N GLU A 90 11.98 -11.01 35.78
CA GLU A 90 12.61 -11.34 34.49
C GLU A 90 13.70 -12.41 34.67
N MET A 91 14.02 -13.10 33.57
CA MET A 91 15.12 -14.06 33.55
C MET A 91 16.42 -13.35 33.98
N PRO A 92 17.16 -13.90 34.95
CA PRO A 92 18.40 -13.28 35.43
C PRO A 92 19.40 -13.01 34.30
N ALA A 93 19.99 -11.81 34.29
CA ALA A 93 20.87 -11.34 33.21
C ALA A 93 22.23 -12.08 33.15
N ASP A 94 22.60 -12.80 34.21
CA ASP A 94 23.83 -13.59 34.35
C ASP A 94 23.74 -15.00 33.73
N VAL A 95 22.58 -15.37 33.15
CA VAL A 95 22.45 -16.66 32.46
C VAL A 95 23.35 -16.67 31.22
N PRO A 96 24.26 -17.65 31.10
CA PRO A 96 25.17 -17.72 29.96
C PRO A 96 24.42 -17.99 28.65
N ALA A 97 25.03 -17.65 27.53
CA ALA A 97 24.45 -17.92 26.22
C ALA A 97 24.25 -19.43 25.99
N GLY A 98 23.06 -19.79 25.50
CA GLY A 98 22.62 -21.17 25.41
C GLY A 98 21.15 -21.31 25.08
N ASN A 99 20.70 -22.56 24.95
CA ASN A 99 19.31 -22.90 24.68
C ASN A 99 18.69 -23.47 25.96
N TYR A 100 17.57 -22.86 26.37
CA TYR A 100 16.90 -23.21 27.61
C TYR A 100 15.39 -23.32 27.43
N VAL A 101 14.75 -23.96 28.41
CA VAL A 101 13.30 -24.00 28.57
C VAL A 101 12.95 -23.54 29.98
N THR A 102 11.98 -22.64 30.07
CA THR A 102 11.38 -22.26 31.35
C THR A 102 10.12 -23.08 31.61
N VAL A 103 9.91 -23.40 32.89
CA VAL A 103 8.90 -24.36 33.34
C VAL A 103 8.24 -23.81 34.58
N TYR A 104 6.92 -23.74 34.59
CA TYR A 104 6.13 -23.39 35.77
C TYR A 104 4.80 -24.13 35.77
N ALA A 105 4.23 -24.35 36.95
CA ALA A 105 2.91 -24.95 37.06
C ALA A 105 1.82 -23.89 36.85
N ARG A 106 0.79 -24.23 36.07
CA ARG A 106 -0.43 -23.44 35.89
C ARG A 106 -1.63 -24.38 35.98
N ASN A 107 -2.54 -24.11 36.91
CA ASN A 107 -3.64 -24.99 37.27
C ASN A 107 -3.11 -26.39 37.63
N ASN A 108 -3.42 -27.39 36.79
CA ASN A 108 -3.02 -28.78 36.97
C ASN A 108 -2.10 -29.28 35.84
N HIS A 109 -1.36 -28.38 35.17
CA HIS A 109 -0.39 -28.74 34.13
C HIS A 109 0.89 -27.91 34.23
N LEU A 110 1.99 -28.45 33.72
CA LEU A 110 3.24 -27.73 33.53
C LEU A 110 3.19 -26.96 32.21
N VAL A 111 3.59 -25.69 32.26
CA VAL A 111 3.74 -24.82 31.10
C VAL A 111 5.22 -24.73 30.76
N TYR A 112 5.54 -24.99 29.49
CA TYR A 112 6.90 -25.00 28.94
C TYR A 112 7.04 -23.87 27.92
N THR A 113 8.08 -23.04 28.08
CA THR A 113 8.39 -21.95 27.15
C THR A 113 9.86 -22.02 26.72
N TYR A 114 10.11 -21.98 25.40
CA TYR A 114 11.48 -21.93 24.87
C TYR A 114 12.11 -20.55 25.12
N ALA A 115 13.27 -20.52 25.78
CA ALA A 115 13.94 -19.30 26.23
C ALA A 115 15.43 -19.31 25.81
N PRO A 116 15.74 -18.99 24.54
CA PRO A 116 17.12 -18.93 24.07
C PRO A 116 17.83 -17.68 24.60
N VAL A 117 19.09 -17.84 25.05
CA VAL A 117 20.02 -16.73 25.32
C VAL A 117 21.03 -16.67 24.18
N GLN A 118 20.83 -15.71 23.29
CA GLN A 118 21.64 -15.58 22.07
C GLN A 118 22.99 -14.91 22.35
N ASN A 119 24.03 -15.35 21.66
CA ASN A 119 25.36 -14.70 21.65
C ASN A 119 25.68 -13.98 20.33
N VAL A 120 24.72 -13.99 19.40
CA VAL A 120 24.87 -13.35 18.09
C VAL A 120 23.54 -12.74 17.66
N ARG A 121 23.64 -11.65 16.89
CA ARG A 121 22.54 -11.05 16.13
C ARG A 121 22.75 -11.29 14.64
N MET A 122 21.64 -11.53 13.94
CA MET A 122 21.64 -11.85 12.52
C MET A 122 20.94 -10.74 11.73
N HIS A 123 21.59 -10.27 10.66
CA HIS A 123 21.00 -9.34 9.70
C HIS A 123 21.00 -9.96 8.31
N ILE A 124 19.84 -9.99 7.65
CA ILE A 124 19.73 -10.43 6.26
C ILE A 124 19.95 -9.20 5.36
N LEU A 125 20.93 -9.29 4.45
CA LEU A 125 21.21 -8.25 3.46
C LEU A 125 20.47 -8.56 2.16
N ASP A 126 19.84 -7.55 1.57
CA ASP A 126 19.02 -7.71 0.37
C ASP A 126 19.79 -7.34 -0.91
N ASN A 127 20.10 -8.35 -1.73
CA ASN A 127 20.61 -8.16 -3.10
C ASN A 127 19.64 -8.69 -4.18
N GLN A 128 18.38 -8.96 -3.82
CA GLN A 128 17.31 -9.48 -4.67
C GLN A 128 17.50 -10.87 -5.29
N ASN A 129 18.61 -11.57 -5.05
CA ASN A 129 18.90 -12.85 -5.71
C ASN A 129 19.44 -13.93 -4.77
N ASP A 130 20.34 -13.58 -3.86
CA ASP A 130 21.07 -14.49 -2.97
C ASP A 130 20.60 -14.30 -1.52
N LEU A 131 20.87 -15.30 -0.68
CA LEU A 131 20.73 -15.14 0.77
C LEU A 131 22.07 -14.66 1.32
N ILE A 132 22.11 -13.41 1.76
CA ILE A 132 23.28 -12.80 2.40
C ILE A 132 22.97 -12.54 3.87
N ILE A 133 23.86 -12.95 4.75
CA ILE A 133 23.72 -12.85 6.20
C ILE A 133 24.96 -12.18 6.78
N SER A 134 24.77 -11.07 7.49
CA SER A 134 25.76 -10.50 8.40
C SER A 134 25.47 -10.95 9.84
N VAL A 135 26.52 -11.22 10.60
CA VAL A 135 26.43 -11.70 11.98
C VAL A 135 27.25 -10.80 12.89
N LEU A 136 26.60 -10.28 13.92
CA LEU A 136 27.21 -9.44 14.94
C LEU A 136 27.20 -10.17 16.29
N ASP A 137 28.16 -9.88 17.16
CA ASP A 137 28.14 -10.34 18.54
C ASP A 137 27.33 -9.37 19.45
N ASN A 138 27.30 -9.67 20.75
CA ASN A 138 26.63 -8.84 21.74
C ASN A 138 27.34 -7.49 21.99
N LYS A 139 28.54 -7.28 21.42
CA LYS A 139 29.32 -6.03 21.44
C LYS A 139 29.30 -5.31 20.08
N ASP A 140 28.39 -5.70 19.18
CA ASP A 140 28.25 -5.17 17.82
C ASP A 140 29.49 -5.39 16.91
N GLN A 141 30.32 -6.39 17.21
CA GLN A 141 31.47 -6.76 16.40
C GLN A 141 31.12 -7.85 15.39
N MET A 142 31.69 -7.78 14.18
CA MET A 142 31.46 -8.76 13.11
C MET A 142 32.01 -10.14 13.47
N VAL A 143 31.16 -11.16 13.39
CA VAL A 143 31.53 -12.56 13.68
C VAL A 143 31.93 -13.28 12.39
N THR A 144 33.24 -13.41 12.17
CA THR A 144 33.82 -13.96 10.94
C THR A 144 34.11 -15.48 11.00
N ASN A 145 34.02 -16.08 12.18
CA ASN A 145 34.33 -17.49 12.44
C ASN A 145 33.09 -18.33 12.79
N ALA A 146 31.88 -17.86 12.49
CA ALA A 146 30.66 -18.61 12.71
C ALA A 146 30.46 -19.68 11.64
N SER A 147 29.88 -20.81 12.03
CA SER A 147 29.39 -21.78 11.06
C SER A 147 27.89 -21.59 10.88
N ILE A 148 27.47 -21.27 9.66
CA ILE A 148 26.09 -20.95 9.33
C ILE A 148 25.52 -21.97 8.35
N TRP A 149 24.32 -22.46 8.62
CA TRP A 149 23.58 -23.36 7.75
C TRP A 149 22.16 -22.87 7.54
N LEU A 150 21.65 -23.02 6.33
CA LEU A 150 20.22 -22.97 6.02
C LEU A 150 19.72 -24.40 5.79
N GLY A 151 18.94 -24.93 6.72
CA GLY A 151 18.54 -26.34 6.71
C GLY A 151 19.75 -27.26 6.83
N ASN A 152 20.17 -27.84 5.70
CA ASN A 152 21.38 -28.67 5.58
C ASN A 152 22.47 -28.03 4.71
N LYS A 153 22.23 -26.84 4.14
CA LYS A 153 23.18 -26.15 3.25
C LYS A 153 24.05 -25.19 4.05
N LYS A 154 25.37 -25.38 4.03
CA LYS A 154 26.31 -24.46 4.67
C LYS A 154 26.48 -23.18 3.85
N LEU A 155 26.44 -22.02 4.49
CA LEU A 155 26.75 -20.73 3.86
C LEU A 155 28.26 -20.52 3.81
N ARG A 156 28.74 -19.87 2.73
CA ARG A 156 30.16 -19.55 2.56
C ARG A 156 30.45 -18.15 3.11
N PHE A 157 31.50 -18.02 3.90
CA PHE A 157 31.99 -16.71 4.34
C PHE A 157 32.73 -15.99 3.20
N ASP A 158 32.46 -14.70 3.06
CA ASP A 158 33.11 -13.77 2.13
C ASP A 158 34.04 -12.86 2.93
N PRO A 159 35.38 -13.01 2.80
CA PRO A 159 36.33 -12.28 3.61
C PRO A 159 36.41 -10.80 3.27
N ASP A 160 36.10 -10.41 2.01
CA ASP A 160 36.22 -9.04 1.53
C ASP A 160 35.07 -8.17 2.04
N ASN A 161 33.89 -8.76 2.17
CA ASN A 161 32.68 -8.05 2.55
C ASN A 161 32.14 -8.42 3.95
N HIS A 162 32.84 -9.31 4.65
CA HIS A 162 32.52 -9.76 6.01
C HIS A 162 31.09 -10.29 6.21
N TYR A 163 30.55 -11.02 5.23
CA TYR A 163 29.23 -11.66 5.31
C TYR A 163 29.26 -13.14 4.92
N TYR A 164 28.16 -13.84 5.15
CA TYR A 164 27.93 -15.21 4.72
C TYR A 164 26.91 -15.25 3.60
N ILE A 165 27.18 -15.99 2.53
CA ILE A 165 26.32 -16.05 1.35
C ILE A 165 25.94 -17.48 0.97
N LEU A 166 24.67 -17.66 0.60
CA LEU A 166 24.17 -18.79 -0.18
C LEU A 166 23.67 -18.24 -1.52
N LYS A 167 24.37 -18.59 -2.61
CA LYS A 167 24.04 -18.13 -3.94
C LYS A 167 22.71 -18.73 -4.43
N GLY A 168 21.89 -17.90 -5.05
CA GLY A 168 20.58 -18.22 -5.59
C GLY A 168 19.46 -18.15 -4.56
N GLY A 169 18.23 -18.26 -5.06
CA GLY A 169 17.04 -18.27 -4.23
C GLY A 169 17.03 -19.43 -3.23
N HIS A 170 16.37 -19.21 -2.10
CA HIS A 170 16.23 -20.17 -1.02
C HIS A 170 14.76 -20.39 -0.68
N LYS A 171 14.46 -21.56 -0.12
CA LYS A 171 13.13 -21.89 0.41
C LYS A 171 13.02 -21.47 1.88
N ASP A 172 11.80 -21.47 2.39
CA ASP A 172 11.48 -21.35 3.81
C ASP A 172 12.24 -22.43 4.61
N ASP A 173 13.19 -22.04 5.46
CA ASP A 173 13.92 -22.98 6.32
C ASP A 173 14.58 -22.28 7.53
N ILE A 174 15.09 -23.08 8.46
CA ILE A 174 15.78 -22.62 9.68
C ILE A 174 17.23 -22.30 9.35
N ILE A 175 17.66 -21.10 9.70
CA ILE A 175 19.06 -20.71 9.76
C ILE A 175 19.62 -21.14 11.12
N THR A 176 20.69 -21.94 11.11
CA THR A 176 21.45 -22.32 12.29
C THR A 176 22.78 -21.59 12.27
N ILE A 177 23.06 -20.78 13.29
CA ILE A 177 24.33 -20.07 13.47
C ILE A 177 25.03 -20.64 14.70
N LYS A 178 26.15 -21.35 14.50
CA LYS A 178 27.01 -21.80 15.59
C LYS A 178 28.17 -20.83 15.75
N SER A 179 28.23 -20.18 16.91
CA SER A 179 29.29 -19.25 17.29
C SER A 179 29.70 -19.53 18.73
N ASN A 180 31.01 -19.63 19.00
CA ASN A 180 31.58 -19.86 20.33
C ASN A 180 30.92 -21.02 21.11
N GLY A 181 30.59 -22.12 20.41
CA GLY A 181 29.97 -23.31 21.00
C GLY A 181 28.47 -23.21 21.28
N VAL A 182 27.81 -22.09 20.95
CA VAL A 182 26.36 -21.88 21.10
C VAL A 182 25.68 -21.94 19.74
N ALA A 183 24.61 -22.72 19.63
CA ALA A 183 23.77 -22.79 18.44
C ALA A 183 22.56 -21.84 18.57
N ASN A 184 22.45 -20.90 17.63
CA ASN A 184 21.37 -19.95 17.53
C ASN A 184 20.49 -20.30 16.32
N TYR A 185 19.17 -20.18 16.49
CA TYR A 185 18.19 -20.55 15.47
C TYR A 185 17.38 -19.34 15.02
N PHE A 186 17.33 -19.13 13.71
CA PHE A 186 16.56 -18.08 13.06
C PHE A 186 15.74 -18.68 11.91
N TYR A 187 14.77 -17.94 11.38
CA TYR A 187 13.95 -18.39 10.26
C TYR A 187 14.23 -17.54 9.02
N ALA A 188 14.49 -18.20 7.89
CA ALA A 188 14.57 -17.56 6.59
C ALA A 188 13.28 -17.84 5.82
N LYS A 189 12.64 -16.78 5.35
CA LYS A 189 11.44 -16.88 4.50
C LYS A 189 11.83 -16.83 3.02
N GLU A 190 11.35 -17.79 2.24
CA GLU A 190 11.41 -17.84 0.79
C GLU A 190 10.87 -16.55 0.21
N ARG A 191 11.74 -15.90 -0.55
CA ARG A 191 11.33 -14.85 -1.44
C ARG A 191 10.84 -15.50 -2.73
N LYS A 192 9.53 -15.48 -2.97
CA LYS A 192 8.93 -15.86 -4.26
C LYS A 192 9.35 -14.87 -5.35
N ILE A 193 10.58 -14.97 -5.83
CA ILE A 193 11.00 -14.29 -7.05
C ILE A 193 10.23 -14.98 -8.19
N LYS A 194 9.25 -14.30 -8.79
CA LYS A 194 8.50 -14.80 -9.96
C LYS A 194 9.44 -14.91 -11.16
N ARG A 195 10.33 -15.91 -11.18
CA ARG A 195 11.09 -16.27 -12.38
C ARG A 195 10.16 -17.05 -13.31
N MET A 196 9.75 -16.40 -14.39
CA MET A 196 9.05 -17.06 -15.49
C MET A 196 9.96 -18.16 -16.04
N SER A 197 9.59 -19.44 -15.91
CA SER A 197 10.48 -20.54 -16.32
C SER A 197 10.70 -20.50 -17.83
N GLN A 198 11.94 -20.75 -18.29
CA GLN A 198 12.25 -20.79 -19.72
C GLN A 198 11.42 -21.85 -20.46
N LEU A 199 11.06 -22.96 -19.80
CA LEU A 199 10.11 -23.94 -20.35
C LEU A 199 8.70 -23.36 -20.52
N LYS A 200 8.21 -22.54 -19.58
CA LYS A 200 6.90 -21.88 -19.69
C LYS A 200 6.91 -20.84 -20.81
N TYR A 201 8.01 -20.11 -20.99
CA TYR A 201 8.21 -19.21 -22.13
C TYR A 201 8.23 -19.97 -23.47
N ARG A 202 8.96 -21.09 -23.56
CA ARG A 202 9.00 -21.95 -24.76
C ARG A 202 7.66 -22.62 -25.05
N TYR A 203 6.97 -23.12 -24.03
CA TYR A 203 5.62 -23.68 -24.15
C TYR A 203 4.63 -22.62 -24.64
N LEU A 204 4.65 -21.40 -24.08
CA LEU A 204 3.81 -20.31 -24.57
C LEU A 204 4.11 -19.99 -26.04
N LYS A 205 5.39 -19.91 -26.43
CA LYS A 205 5.81 -19.70 -27.83
C LYS A 205 5.34 -20.85 -28.76
N LEU A 206 5.45 -22.10 -28.30
CA LEU A 206 5.03 -23.29 -29.05
C LEU A 206 3.51 -23.36 -29.17
N ARG A 207 2.78 -22.98 -28.12
CA ARG A 207 1.32 -22.90 -28.11
C ARG A 207 0.82 -21.81 -29.06
N SER A 208 1.50 -20.67 -29.11
CA SER A 208 1.26 -19.62 -30.11
C SER A 208 1.46 -20.19 -31.52
N PHE A 209 2.55 -20.93 -31.74
CA PHE A 209 2.88 -21.54 -33.03
C PHE A 209 1.87 -22.61 -33.48
N LEU A 210 1.38 -23.45 -32.57
CA LEU A 210 0.38 -24.49 -32.85
C LEU A 210 -1.02 -23.93 -33.10
N ARG A 211 -1.37 -22.75 -32.54
CA ARG A 211 -2.61 -22.03 -32.92
C ARG A 211 -2.59 -21.55 -34.37
N PHE A 212 -1.41 -21.23 -34.92
CA PHE A 212 -1.26 -20.85 -36.33
C PHE A 212 -1.42 -22.03 -37.30
N GLN A 213 -1.26 -23.28 -36.85
CA GLN A 213 -1.37 -24.45 -37.73
C GLN A 213 -2.79 -25.04 -37.80
N HIS A 214 -3.67 -24.80 -36.81
CA HIS A 214 -5.06 -25.25 -36.83
C HIS A 214 -6.01 -24.40 -37.70
N HIS A 215 -5.51 -23.38 -38.40
CA HIS A 215 -6.28 -22.57 -39.36
C HIS A 215 -6.15 -23.01 -40.83
N ARG A 216 -5.70 -24.24 -41.11
CA ARG A 216 -5.46 -24.72 -42.49
C ARG A 216 -6.39 -25.82 -43.01
N TYR A 217 -7.45 -26.18 -42.29
CA TYR A 217 -8.45 -27.13 -42.81
C TYR A 217 -9.88 -26.71 -42.46
N ARG A 218 -10.40 -25.72 -43.19
CA ARG A 218 -11.83 -25.65 -43.54
C ARG A 218 -11.95 -25.21 -44.99
N ARG A 219 -12.61 -26.06 -45.78
CA ARG A 219 -12.96 -25.83 -47.19
C ARG A 219 -14.10 -24.79 -47.29
N PRO A 220 -14.21 -24.11 -48.43
CA PRO A 220 -14.86 -22.81 -48.56
C PRO A 220 -16.38 -22.95 -48.70
N HIS A 221 -17.10 -22.23 -47.85
CA HIS A 221 -18.52 -21.94 -48.00
C HIS A 221 -18.70 -20.44 -47.78
N ASP A 222 -19.57 -19.83 -48.58
CA ASP A 222 -19.79 -18.39 -48.80
C ASP A 222 -20.03 -17.55 -47.52
N ASP A 223 -19.00 -17.32 -46.71
CA ASP A 223 -19.03 -16.41 -45.56
C ASP A 223 -17.81 -15.47 -45.59
N ASP A 224 -17.78 -14.54 -46.57
CA ASP A 224 -16.80 -13.45 -46.66
C ASP A 224 -17.10 -12.26 -45.71
N ASP A 225 -17.88 -12.48 -44.65
CA ASP A 225 -18.52 -11.39 -43.89
C ASP A 225 -18.23 -11.28 -42.39
N GLU A 226 -17.36 -12.11 -41.82
CA GLU A 226 -16.90 -11.96 -40.42
C GLU A 226 -15.39 -11.75 -40.30
N GLU A 227 -15.02 -10.75 -39.50
CA GLU A 227 -13.65 -10.36 -39.09
C GLU A 227 -12.79 -9.50 -40.04
N MET A 228 -13.31 -8.33 -40.42
CA MET A 228 -12.46 -7.12 -40.42
C MET A 228 -13.04 -6.09 -39.44
N GLU A 229 -12.81 -6.32 -38.13
CA GLU A 229 -12.55 -5.18 -37.25
C GLU A 229 -11.53 -4.30 -37.97
N SER A 230 -11.83 -3.02 -38.15
CA SER A 230 -10.99 -2.13 -38.93
C SER A 230 -9.57 -2.16 -38.36
N LYS A 231 -8.64 -2.78 -39.10
CA LYS A 231 -7.21 -2.92 -38.81
C LYS A 231 -6.50 -1.58 -38.97
N VAL A 232 -6.99 -0.57 -38.26
CA VAL A 232 -6.62 0.83 -38.39
C VAL A 232 -6.27 1.36 -37.02
N THR A 233 -5.26 2.21 -36.98
CA THR A 233 -4.79 2.91 -35.77
C THR A 233 -4.77 4.39 -36.08
N GLY A 234 -4.93 5.24 -35.07
CA GLY A 234 -5.00 6.67 -35.31
C GLY A 234 -5.50 7.45 -34.13
N PHE A 235 -5.68 8.76 -34.34
CA PHE A 235 -6.29 9.65 -33.37
C PHE A 235 -7.29 10.57 -34.05
N MET A 236 -8.27 11.01 -33.27
CA MET A 236 -9.18 12.09 -33.61
C MET A 236 -9.19 13.06 -32.43
N VAL A 237 -9.07 14.35 -32.73
CA VAL A 237 -9.03 15.44 -31.76
C VAL A 237 -10.01 16.54 -32.14
N PHE A 238 -10.54 17.18 -31.11
CA PHE A 238 -11.41 18.36 -31.21
C PHE A 238 -10.65 19.62 -30.80
N ASN A 239 -11.14 20.78 -31.22
CA ASN A 239 -10.64 22.07 -30.73
C ASN A 239 -10.99 22.34 -29.26
N LYS A 240 -12.03 21.70 -28.72
CA LYS A 240 -12.43 21.77 -27.31
C LYS A 240 -12.95 20.40 -26.84
N PRO A 241 -12.85 20.08 -25.55
CA PRO A 241 -13.47 18.87 -24.99
C PRO A 241 -14.99 19.00 -24.79
N LYS A 242 -15.48 20.25 -24.64
CA LYS A 242 -16.89 20.59 -24.42
C LYS A 242 -17.31 21.76 -25.30
N PHE A 243 -18.56 21.74 -25.74
CA PHE A 243 -19.13 22.74 -26.65
C PHE A 243 -20.44 23.28 -26.10
N LYS A 244 -20.63 24.60 -26.26
CA LYS A 244 -21.90 25.29 -25.94
C LYS A 244 -22.71 25.62 -27.19
N PRO A 245 -24.01 25.97 -27.08
CA PRO A 245 -24.79 26.45 -28.20
C PRO A 245 -24.07 27.58 -28.96
N GLY A 246 -24.04 27.49 -30.28
CA GLY A 246 -23.34 28.43 -31.15
C GLY A 246 -21.82 28.23 -31.26
N ASP A 247 -21.22 27.27 -30.55
CA ASP A 247 -19.80 26.93 -30.77
C ASP A 247 -19.59 26.25 -32.14
N SER A 248 -18.44 26.53 -32.75
CA SER A 248 -17.93 25.80 -33.91
C SER A 248 -17.19 24.54 -33.45
N ILE A 249 -17.70 23.38 -33.84
CA ILE A 249 -17.06 22.09 -33.62
C ILE A 249 -16.06 21.87 -34.76
N ARG A 250 -14.78 21.73 -34.41
CA ARG A 250 -13.68 21.46 -35.35
C ARG A 250 -13.00 20.16 -34.96
N MET A 251 -12.74 19.32 -35.95
CA MET A 251 -12.04 18.07 -35.72
C MET A 251 -10.92 17.84 -36.72
N LYS A 252 -9.87 17.16 -36.25
CA LYS A 252 -8.82 16.60 -37.08
C LYS A 252 -8.63 15.14 -36.70
N ALA A 253 -8.48 14.30 -37.71
CA ALA A 253 -8.15 12.90 -37.51
C ALA A 253 -6.92 12.54 -38.34
N PHE A 254 -6.11 11.62 -37.82
CA PHE A 254 -5.03 10.97 -38.56
C PHE A 254 -5.17 9.46 -38.40
N ILE A 255 -5.26 8.74 -39.52
CA ILE A 255 -5.60 7.32 -39.56
C ILE A 255 -4.57 6.57 -40.41
N THR A 256 -4.04 5.49 -39.87
CA THR A 256 -3.09 4.57 -40.47
C THR A 256 -3.59 3.13 -40.43
N ASP A 257 -3.01 2.24 -41.24
CA ASP A 257 -3.13 0.81 -41.02
C ASP A 257 -2.32 0.37 -39.77
N LEU A 258 -2.43 -0.90 -39.37
CA LEU A 258 -1.64 -1.48 -38.26
C LEU A 258 -0.11 -1.38 -38.46
N LYS A 259 0.36 -1.15 -39.69
CA LYS A 259 1.79 -1.03 -40.03
C LYS A 259 2.26 0.44 -40.04
N GLY A 260 1.37 1.39 -39.78
CA GLY A 260 1.66 2.83 -39.79
C GLY A 260 1.55 3.49 -41.16
N ASN A 261 1.06 2.80 -42.20
CA ASN A 261 0.85 3.42 -43.51
C ASN A 261 -0.42 4.29 -43.48
N PRO A 262 -0.36 5.55 -43.93
CA PRO A 262 -1.52 6.44 -43.91
C PRO A 262 -2.64 5.98 -44.84
N ILE A 263 -3.87 6.02 -44.34
CA ILE A 263 -5.06 5.65 -45.12
C ILE A 263 -5.52 6.82 -45.99
N ASN A 264 -5.58 6.60 -47.31
CA ASN A 264 -5.90 7.63 -48.28
C ASN A 264 -7.21 7.32 -49.06
N ILE A 265 -8.32 7.15 -48.35
CA ILE A 265 -9.63 6.84 -48.96
C ILE A 265 -10.71 7.80 -48.48
N PRO A 266 -11.76 8.09 -49.26
CA PRO A 266 -12.89 8.87 -48.78
C PRO A 266 -13.64 8.14 -47.65
N LEU A 267 -13.99 8.86 -46.58
CA LEU A 267 -14.75 8.36 -45.42
C LEU A 267 -16.01 9.20 -45.20
N GLU A 268 -17.02 8.61 -44.58
CA GLU A 268 -18.26 9.29 -44.19
C GLU A 268 -18.13 9.74 -42.74
N LEU A 269 -18.40 11.01 -42.47
CA LEU A 269 -18.45 11.54 -41.11
C LEU A 269 -19.88 11.47 -40.59
N HIS A 270 -20.05 10.85 -39.44
CA HIS A 270 -21.33 10.68 -38.77
C HIS A 270 -21.32 11.32 -37.39
N LEU A 271 -22.39 12.03 -37.06
CA LEU A 271 -22.71 12.42 -35.69
C LEU A 271 -23.60 11.33 -35.09
N THR A 272 -23.11 10.68 -34.04
CA THR A 272 -23.79 9.57 -33.41
C THR A 272 -23.99 9.80 -31.92
N LYS A 273 -25.06 9.23 -31.38
CA LYS A 273 -25.26 9.10 -29.94
C LYS A 273 -25.59 7.65 -29.62
N TYR A 274 -24.76 7.01 -28.81
CA TYR A 274 -24.96 5.63 -28.40
C TYR A 274 -25.53 5.59 -26.98
N ALA A 275 -26.71 5.01 -26.81
CA ALA A 275 -27.37 4.84 -25.52
C ALA A 275 -27.60 3.35 -25.27
N TRP A 276 -26.99 2.81 -24.22
CA TRP A 276 -27.03 1.38 -23.89
C TRP A 276 -28.39 0.91 -23.37
N PHE A 277 -29.22 1.82 -22.83
CA PHE A 277 -30.47 1.47 -22.14
C PHE A 277 -31.73 2.19 -22.67
N ASN A 278 -31.59 3.15 -23.59
CA ASN A 278 -32.69 3.95 -24.13
C ASN A 278 -32.71 3.94 -25.66
N ASN A 279 -33.90 4.02 -26.26
CA ASN A 279 -34.12 4.12 -27.71
C ASN A 279 -33.78 5.52 -28.30
N ASP A 280 -32.93 6.30 -27.61
CA ASP A 280 -32.47 7.65 -28.00
C ASP A 280 -31.13 7.58 -28.75
N GLN A 281 -31.00 6.53 -29.57
CA GLN A 281 -29.87 6.36 -30.48
C GLN A 281 -30.18 7.08 -31.79
N PHE A 282 -29.19 7.80 -32.30
CA PHE A 282 -29.28 8.31 -33.67
C PHE A 282 -27.90 8.31 -34.32
N ASP A 283 -27.93 8.25 -35.64
CA ASP A 283 -26.77 8.27 -36.51
C ASP A 283 -27.09 9.17 -37.70
N THR A 284 -26.47 10.35 -37.74
CA THR A 284 -26.68 11.35 -38.79
C THR A 284 -25.39 11.53 -39.57
N MET A 285 -25.42 11.19 -40.86
CA MET A 285 -24.32 11.48 -41.77
C MET A 285 -24.22 13.00 -41.97
N LEU A 286 -23.06 13.57 -41.65
CA LEU A 286 -22.78 14.99 -41.82
C LEU A 286 -22.25 15.28 -43.23
N VAL A 287 -21.22 14.54 -43.66
CA VAL A 287 -20.52 14.79 -44.93
C VAL A 287 -19.65 13.60 -45.31
N LYS A 288 -19.29 13.50 -46.59
CA LYS A 288 -18.23 12.62 -47.08
C LYS A 288 -16.92 13.39 -47.17
N LEU A 289 -15.91 12.97 -46.42
CA LEU A 289 -14.59 13.60 -46.35
C LEU A 289 -13.58 12.88 -47.22
N THR A 290 -12.81 13.67 -47.98
CA THR A 290 -11.57 13.23 -48.60
C THR A 290 -10.38 13.70 -47.75
N PRO A 291 -9.33 12.89 -47.59
CA PRO A 291 -8.16 13.29 -46.81
C PRO A 291 -7.42 14.47 -47.47
N TYR A 292 -7.01 15.48 -46.69
CA TYR A 292 -6.28 16.65 -47.20
C TYR A 292 -4.77 16.39 -47.35
N ARG A 293 -4.27 15.36 -46.67
CA ARG A 293 -2.97 14.71 -46.88
C ARG A 293 -3.13 13.23 -46.52
N PRO A 294 -2.27 12.31 -46.99
CA PRO A 294 -2.41 10.90 -46.69
C PRO A 294 -2.65 10.64 -45.20
N GLY A 295 -3.76 9.96 -44.87
CA GLY A 295 -4.13 9.63 -43.49
C GLY A 295 -4.88 10.73 -42.73
N ALA A 296 -4.86 11.99 -43.19
CA ALA A 296 -5.38 13.12 -42.42
C ALA A 296 -6.71 13.66 -42.95
N TYR A 297 -7.68 13.81 -42.05
CA TYR A 297 -9.02 14.32 -42.32
C TYR A 297 -9.28 15.53 -41.42
N GLU A 298 -10.03 16.50 -41.91
CA GLU A 298 -10.49 17.62 -41.12
C GLU A 298 -11.92 17.99 -41.48
N PHE A 299 -12.65 18.51 -40.50
CA PHE A 299 -13.99 19.03 -40.72
C PHE A 299 -14.34 20.07 -39.67
N SER A 300 -15.18 21.03 -40.05
CA SER A 300 -15.75 22.01 -39.15
C SER A 300 -17.21 22.23 -39.49
N PHE A 301 -18.05 22.27 -38.46
CA PHE A 301 -19.44 22.66 -38.60
C PHE A 301 -19.86 23.51 -37.40
N LEU A 302 -20.90 24.31 -37.60
CA LEU A 302 -21.58 25.02 -36.53
C LEU A 302 -22.70 24.13 -36.00
N GLN A 303 -22.87 24.09 -34.68
CA GLN A 303 -24.07 23.47 -34.12
C GLN A 303 -25.31 24.24 -34.60
N ASN A 304 -26.35 23.51 -35.01
CA ASN A 304 -27.63 24.09 -35.40
C ASN A 304 -28.80 23.18 -34.94
N GLU A 305 -30.01 23.72 -34.98
CA GLU A 305 -31.23 23.00 -34.57
C GLU A 305 -31.50 21.74 -35.41
N GLY A 306 -31.05 21.71 -36.66
CA GLY A 306 -31.22 20.58 -37.57
C GLY A 306 -30.53 19.29 -37.11
N LEU A 307 -29.47 19.40 -36.31
CA LEU A 307 -28.74 18.26 -35.74
C LEU A 307 -29.44 17.65 -34.52
N LYS A 308 -30.51 18.27 -34.00
CA LYS A 308 -31.33 17.79 -32.87
C LYS A 308 -30.51 17.43 -31.62
N MET A 309 -29.38 18.11 -31.41
CA MET A 309 -28.56 17.95 -30.23
C MET A 309 -29.23 18.59 -29.01
N LYS A 310 -29.31 17.86 -27.91
CA LYS A 310 -29.87 18.27 -26.63
C LYS A 310 -28.73 18.60 -25.67
N LEU A 311 -28.93 19.63 -24.86
CA LEU A 311 -27.99 20.03 -23.82
C LEU A 311 -27.80 18.90 -22.79
N ASP A 312 -26.63 18.93 -22.14
CA ASP A 312 -26.15 18.04 -21.09
C ASP A 312 -26.09 16.58 -21.56
N LYS A 313 -25.57 16.39 -22.78
CA LYS A 313 -25.40 15.07 -23.41
C LYS A 313 -24.04 14.92 -24.09
N ASP A 314 -23.54 13.69 -24.05
CA ASP A 314 -22.38 13.26 -24.82
C ASP A 314 -22.78 12.83 -26.24
N TYR A 315 -21.97 13.24 -27.20
CA TYR A 315 -22.09 12.94 -28.61
C TYR A 315 -20.76 12.43 -29.15
N SER A 316 -20.79 11.62 -30.20
CA SER A 316 -19.58 11.12 -30.85
C SER A 316 -19.54 11.52 -32.32
N LEU A 317 -18.38 11.97 -32.80
CA LEU A 317 -18.10 11.95 -34.24
C LEU A 317 -17.45 10.63 -34.61
N CYS A 318 -17.96 9.98 -35.64
CA CYS A 318 -17.46 8.71 -36.14
C CYS A 318 -17.13 8.83 -37.62
N LEU A 319 -15.89 8.53 -37.99
CA LEU A 319 -15.51 8.31 -39.39
C LEU A 319 -15.82 6.87 -39.74
N LYS A 320 -16.62 6.68 -40.80
CA LYS A 320 -17.08 5.38 -41.27
C LYS A 320 -16.64 5.13 -42.70
N LYS A 321 -16.29 3.89 -43.01
CA LYS A 321 -16.01 3.47 -44.39
C LYS A 321 -17.35 3.17 -45.08
N PRO A 322 -17.66 3.81 -46.23
CA PRO A 322 -18.87 3.54 -46.98
C PRO A 322 -18.93 2.07 -47.42
N ARG A 323 -20.12 1.47 -47.38
CA ARG A 323 -20.40 0.10 -47.83
C ARG A 323 -21.46 0.07 -48.93
N SER A 324 -21.62 -1.09 -49.58
CA SER A 324 -22.63 -1.32 -50.64
C SER A 324 -24.06 -1.04 -50.15
N LYS A 325 -24.99 -0.80 -51.08
CA LYS A 325 -26.35 -0.26 -50.87
C LYS A 325 -27.20 -0.91 -49.76
N ASN A 326 -26.87 -2.13 -49.31
CA ASN A 326 -27.64 -2.87 -48.29
C ASN A 326 -26.86 -3.12 -46.98
N ARG A 327 -25.74 -2.42 -46.73
CA ARG A 327 -24.95 -2.61 -45.50
C ARG A 327 -24.58 -1.29 -44.85
N SER A 328 -24.71 -1.23 -43.54
CA SER A 328 -24.33 -0.06 -42.74
C SER A 328 -22.84 0.26 -42.88
N PRO A 329 -22.46 1.55 -42.92
CA PRO A 329 -21.06 1.97 -42.95
C PRO A 329 -20.29 1.43 -41.74
N LEU A 330 -19.02 1.05 -41.95
CA LEU A 330 -18.17 0.47 -40.90
C LEU A 330 -17.46 1.57 -40.10
N PRO A 331 -17.52 1.58 -38.75
CA PRO A 331 -16.74 2.53 -37.96
C PRO A 331 -15.23 2.29 -38.15
N VAL A 332 -14.48 3.38 -38.33
CA VAL A 332 -13.02 3.40 -38.49
C VAL A 332 -12.38 3.99 -37.24
N ILE A 333 -12.84 5.18 -36.83
CA ILE A 333 -12.39 5.87 -35.62
C ILE A 333 -13.51 6.79 -35.13
N SER A 334 -13.64 6.92 -33.81
CA SER A 334 -14.59 7.83 -33.19
C SER A 334 -13.97 8.61 -32.03
N LYS A 335 -14.56 9.76 -31.72
CA LYS A 335 -14.22 10.55 -30.54
C LYS A 335 -15.47 11.22 -29.98
N ASP A 336 -15.55 11.22 -28.65
CA ASP A 336 -16.68 11.78 -27.92
C ASP A 336 -16.40 13.23 -27.50
N PHE A 337 -17.47 14.02 -27.41
CA PHE A 337 -17.48 15.37 -26.87
C PHE A 337 -18.79 15.64 -26.10
N HIS A 338 -18.72 16.55 -25.14
CA HIS A 338 -19.88 16.94 -24.34
C HIS A 338 -20.53 18.22 -24.89
N TYR A 339 -21.86 18.28 -24.90
CA TYR A 339 -22.63 19.45 -25.32
C TYR A 339 -23.47 19.98 -24.15
N GLU A 340 -23.09 21.12 -23.56
CA GLU A 340 -23.73 21.73 -22.38
C GLU A 340 -23.76 23.27 -22.50
N ALA A 341 -24.72 23.92 -21.85
CA ALA A 341 -24.78 25.38 -21.81
C ALA A 341 -23.99 25.87 -20.59
N TYR A 342 -22.66 25.88 -20.70
CA TYR A 342 -21.79 26.38 -19.64
C TYR A 342 -21.56 27.89 -19.79
N GLU A 343 -21.76 28.63 -18.70
CA GLU A 343 -21.14 29.94 -18.50
C GLU A 343 -19.75 29.70 -17.91
N LEU A 344 -18.72 30.21 -18.59
CA LEU A 344 -17.34 30.01 -18.19
C LEU A 344 -16.95 31.15 -17.24
N SER A 345 -17.37 31.08 -15.97
CA SER A 345 -16.70 31.81 -14.88
C SER A 345 -15.48 30.96 -14.47
N GLU A 346 -14.30 31.25 -15.04
CA GLU A 346 -13.07 30.53 -14.67
C GLU A 346 -12.52 31.05 -13.35
N LEU A 347 -13.26 30.84 -12.27
CA LEU A 347 -12.70 30.93 -10.92
C LEU A 347 -11.61 29.85 -10.79
N ILE A 348 -10.35 30.25 -10.76
CA ILE A 348 -9.19 29.36 -10.60
C ILE A 348 -8.81 29.36 -9.12
N PHE A 349 -8.86 28.19 -8.48
CA PHE A 349 -8.39 28.01 -7.11
C PHE A 349 -7.18 27.07 -7.10
N LYS A 350 -6.10 27.47 -6.44
CA LYS A 350 -4.84 26.72 -6.36
C LYS A 350 -4.43 26.59 -4.91
N ILE A 351 -4.04 25.36 -4.54
CA ILE A 351 -3.48 25.08 -3.23
C ILE A 351 -2.14 24.37 -3.38
N ARG A 352 -1.18 24.70 -2.53
CA ARG A 352 0.14 24.04 -2.51
C ARG A 352 0.72 24.01 -1.11
N SER A 353 1.73 23.16 -0.91
CA SER A 353 2.56 23.13 0.29
C SER A 353 4.03 23.04 -0.11
N GLU A 354 4.95 23.31 0.82
CA GLU A 354 6.39 23.28 0.53
C GLU A 354 6.91 21.86 0.32
N LYS A 355 6.38 20.91 1.10
CA LYS A 355 6.75 19.50 1.12
C LYS A 355 5.49 18.64 1.18
N THR A 356 5.60 17.39 0.75
CA THR A 356 4.52 16.39 0.89
C THR A 356 4.64 15.56 2.16
N THR A 357 5.79 15.59 2.83
CA THR A 357 6.05 14.82 4.07
C THR A 357 6.63 15.74 5.15
N TYR A 358 6.02 15.69 6.34
CA TYR A 358 6.39 16.47 7.51
C TYR A 358 6.63 15.57 8.72
N GLN A 359 7.42 16.06 9.66
CA GLN A 359 7.71 15.40 10.94
C GLN A 359 7.16 16.21 12.08
N ARG A 360 6.97 15.57 13.23
CA ARG A 360 6.59 16.25 14.47
C ARG A 360 7.48 17.46 14.75
N GLY A 361 6.83 18.59 15.08
CA GLY A 361 7.50 19.87 15.34
C GLY A 361 7.90 20.67 14.11
N THR A 362 7.64 20.16 12.89
CA THR A 362 7.80 20.95 11.66
C THR A 362 6.47 21.61 11.30
N PRO A 363 6.41 22.95 11.19
CA PRO A 363 5.17 23.65 10.86
C PRO A 363 4.71 23.32 9.44
N ILE A 364 3.46 22.90 9.29
CA ILE A 364 2.86 22.60 7.98
C ILE A 364 2.17 23.86 7.46
N LYS A 365 2.73 24.45 6.40
CA LYS A 365 2.20 25.63 5.72
C LYS A 365 1.52 25.25 4.41
N ILE A 366 0.30 25.74 4.24
CA ILE A 366 -0.54 25.58 3.05
C ILE A 366 -0.76 26.95 2.44
N PHE A 367 -0.42 27.10 1.17
CA PHE A 367 -0.59 28.32 0.41
C PHE A 367 -1.84 28.18 -0.44
N LEU A 368 -2.73 29.16 -0.34
CA LEU A 368 -4.02 29.20 -1.01
C LEU A 368 -4.05 30.43 -1.91
N LYS A 369 -4.48 30.27 -3.17
CA LYS A 369 -4.63 31.38 -4.11
C LYS A 369 -5.88 31.19 -4.97
N ALA A 370 -6.67 32.25 -5.11
CA ALA A 370 -7.80 32.28 -6.02
C ALA A 370 -7.67 33.45 -7.00
N THR A 371 -7.94 33.20 -8.28
CA THR A 371 -7.95 34.23 -9.34
C THR A 371 -9.16 34.05 -10.24
N ASP A 372 -9.61 35.13 -10.87
CA ASP A 372 -10.60 35.09 -11.95
C ASP A 372 -9.96 34.79 -13.32
N GLU A 373 -10.75 34.83 -14.37
CA GLU A 373 -10.32 34.64 -15.76
C GLU A 373 -9.31 35.69 -16.27
N ASN A 374 -9.17 36.82 -15.57
CA ASN A 374 -8.25 37.90 -15.89
C ASN A 374 -6.99 37.88 -14.99
N ASP A 375 -6.75 36.76 -14.29
CA ASP A 375 -5.68 36.59 -13.28
C ASP A 375 -5.78 37.59 -12.11
N LEU A 376 -6.94 38.23 -11.90
CA LEU A 376 -7.17 39.16 -10.79
C LEU A 376 -7.51 38.38 -9.52
N PRO A 377 -7.03 38.84 -8.34
CA PRO A 377 -7.29 38.18 -7.08
C PRO A 377 -8.76 38.29 -6.68
N VAL A 378 -9.31 37.18 -6.19
CA VAL A 378 -10.70 37.11 -5.70
C VAL A 378 -10.76 37.71 -4.30
N LEU A 379 -11.32 38.92 -4.19
CA LEU A 379 -11.28 39.74 -2.98
C LEU A 379 -12.21 39.25 -1.85
N ASP A 380 -13.24 38.49 -2.19
CA ASP A 380 -14.32 38.05 -1.32
C ASP A 380 -14.32 36.52 -1.10
N GLY A 381 -13.25 35.85 -1.53
CA GLY A 381 -13.11 34.40 -1.47
C GLY A 381 -13.02 33.88 -0.03
N ARG A 382 -14.02 33.10 0.40
CA ARG A 382 -14.02 32.40 1.68
C ARG A 382 -13.63 30.94 1.46
N VAL A 383 -12.62 30.46 2.19
CA VAL A 383 -12.17 29.06 2.10
C VAL A 383 -12.49 28.34 3.39
N SER A 384 -13.26 27.25 3.27
CA SER A 384 -13.42 26.25 4.32
C SER A 384 -12.37 25.16 4.14
N VAL A 385 -11.66 24.83 5.21
CA VAL A 385 -10.57 23.85 5.20
C VAL A 385 -10.86 22.73 6.19
N ASP A 386 -10.86 21.50 5.69
CA ASP A 386 -10.99 20.28 6.47
C ASP A 386 -9.70 19.46 6.39
N VAL A 387 -9.15 19.06 7.54
CA VAL A 387 -8.02 18.13 7.62
C VAL A 387 -8.53 16.76 8.05
N ILE A 388 -8.43 15.79 7.16
CA ILE A 388 -8.97 14.43 7.32
C ILE A 388 -7.83 13.42 7.26
N ILE A 389 -7.95 12.34 8.01
CA ILE A 389 -7.02 11.22 7.98
C ILE A 389 -7.52 10.19 6.97
N ASP A 390 -6.72 9.92 5.95
CA ASP A 390 -6.95 8.81 5.01
C ASP A 390 -6.48 7.48 5.59
N ARG A 391 -5.35 7.49 6.32
CA ARG A 391 -4.73 6.31 6.91
C ARG A 391 -3.85 6.67 8.10
N SER A 392 -3.81 5.82 9.11
CA SER A 392 -2.93 5.95 10.28
C SER A 392 -2.15 4.65 10.56
N GLU A 393 -0.86 4.78 10.84
CA GLU A 393 0.10 3.68 11.07
C GLU A 393 1.06 4.07 12.23
N ASN A 394 1.88 3.13 12.71
CA ASN A 394 2.95 3.37 13.70
C ASN A 394 2.53 4.21 14.93
N TYR A 395 1.59 3.67 15.70
CA TYR A 395 1.04 4.32 16.89
C TYR A 395 2.06 4.30 18.03
N ALA A 396 2.35 5.47 18.61
CA ALA A 396 3.19 5.53 19.79
C ALA A 396 2.47 4.91 21.01
N PRO A 397 3.20 4.38 22.00
CA PRO A 397 2.61 3.84 23.22
C PRO A 397 1.64 4.84 23.88
N GLY A 398 0.43 4.38 24.17
CA GLY A 398 -0.64 5.18 24.78
C GLY A 398 -1.58 5.90 23.80
N ALA A 399 -1.43 5.74 22.48
CA ALA A 399 -2.42 6.21 21.51
C ALA A 399 -3.64 5.26 21.47
N THR A 400 -4.71 5.62 22.18
CA THR A 400 -5.94 4.82 22.28
C THR A 400 -7.06 5.24 21.33
N PHE A 401 -7.03 6.47 20.82
CA PHE A 401 -8.05 7.02 19.93
C PHE A 401 -7.45 8.00 18.93
N ILE A 402 -7.88 7.90 17.66
CA ILE A 402 -7.54 8.84 16.59
C ILE A 402 -8.84 9.22 15.86
N PRO A 403 -9.21 10.52 15.81
CA PRO A 403 -10.40 10.97 15.09
C PRO A 403 -10.15 10.95 13.58
N SER A 404 -11.20 10.73 12.78
CA SER A 404 -11.10 10.75 11.31
C SER A 404 -10.90 12.17 10.75
N LYS A 405 -11.44 13.19 11.43
CA LYS A 405 -11.22 14.61 11.14
C LYS A 405 -10.34 15.21 12.25
N LEU A 406 -9.20 15.77 11.87
CA LEU A 406 -8.26 16.40 12.81
C LEU A 406 -8.60 17.85 13.11
N TRP A 407 -9.05 18.58 12.10
CA TRP A 407 -9.21 20.02 12.19
C TRP A 407 -10.15 20.55 11.12
N GLU A 408 -10.86 21.63 11.46
CA GLU A 408 -11.74 22.37 10.55
C GLU A 408 -11.58 23.86 10.83
N THR A 409 -11.46 24.67 9.79
CA THR A 409 -11.43 26.13 9.92
C THR A 409 -12.04 26.79 8.69
N THR A 410 -12.36 28.08 8.82
CA THR A 410 -12.77 28.92 7.70
C THR A 410 -12.00 30.22 7.75
N LEU A 411 -11.41 30.62 6.63
CA LEU A 411 -10.63 31.84 6.52
C LEU A 411 -11.00 32.62 5.26
N GLN A 412 -10.72 33.93 5.30
CA GLN A 412 -10.82 34.80 4.12
C GLN A 412 -9.49 34.79 3.38
N LEU A 413 -9.53 34.78 2.05
CA LEU A 413 -8.33 34.92 1.23
C LEU A 413 -7.80 36.35 1.28
N GLU A 414 -6.47 36.45 1.25
CA GLU A 414 -5.75 37.71 1.14
C GLU A 414 -5.98 38.35 -0.24
N PRO A 415 -6.34 39.66 -0.29
CA PRO A 415 -6.54 40.40 -1.54
C PRO A 415 -5.32 40.45 -2.45
N THR A 416 -4.12 40.29 -1.88
CA THR A 416 -2.85 40.42 -2.60
C THR A 416 -1.95 39.24 -2.28
N GLY A 417 -1.74 38.36 -3.25
CA GLY A 417 -0.79 37.24 -3.15
C GLY A 417 -1.44 35.92 -2.73
N GLU A 418 -0.67 35.10 -2.01
CA GLU A 418 -1.11 33.81 -1.50
C GLU A 418 -1.44 33.93 -0.01
N THR A 419 -2.54 33.30 0.39
CA THR A 419 -2.91 33.20 1.81
C THR A 419 -2.18 32.01 2.43
N ILE A 420 -1.49 32.23 3.55
CA ILE A 420 -0.72 31.20 4.23
C ILE A 420 -1.51 30.68 5.43
N LEU A 421 -1.92 29.42 5.37
CA LEU A 421 -2.54 28.69 6.46
C LEU A 421 -1.52 27.77 7.13
N THR A 422 -1.28 27.95 8.42
CA THR A 422 -0.42 27.05 9.20
C THR A 422 -1.29 26.09 10.01
N LEU A 423 -1.09 24.78 9.84
CA LEU A 423 -1.82 23.79 10.64
C LEU A 423 -1.31 23.81 12.09
N PRO A 424 -2.20 23.87 13.11
CA PRO A 424 -1.76 23.86 14.50
C PRO A 424 -1.17 22.51 14.91
N ASP A 425 0.00 22.49 15.54
CA ASP A 425 0.67 21.26 15.96
C ASP A 425 -0.17 20.39 16.91
N SER A 426 -1.08 21.01 17.67
CA SER A 426 -1.95 20.33 18.64
C SER A 426 -2.96 19.36 18.01
N ILE A 427 -3.21 19.47 16.70
CA ILE A 427 -4.20 18.61 16.02
C ILE A 427 -3.63 17.22 15.72
N PHE A 428 -2.31 17.02 15.77
CA PHE A 428 -1.69 15.77 15.34
C PHE A 428 -1.61 14.74 16.47
N PRO A 429 -2.28 13.58 16.34
CA PRO A 429 -2.16 12.49 17.31
C PRO A 429 -0.77 11.84 17.25
N LYS A 430 -0.49 10.99 18.26
CA LYS A 430 0.79 10.28 18.39
C LYS A 430 0.91 9.07 17.45
N ALA A 431 0.80 9.29 16.15
CA ALA A 431 0.90 8.26 15.11
C ALA A 431 1.38 8.83 13.77
N ASP A 432 1.83 7.97 12.87
CA ASP A 432 2.09 8.33 11.47
C ASP A 432 0.78 8.42 10.70
N LEU A 433 0.61 9.49 9.92
CA LEU A 433 -0.67 9.81 9.27
C LEU A 433 -0.47 10.09 7.78
N SER A 434 -1.38 9.55 6.97
CA SER A 434 -1.67 10.03 5.63
C SER A 434 -2.88 10.93 5.72
N LEU A 435 -2.70 12.20 5.38
CA LEU A 435 -3.67 13.26 5.55
C LEU A 435 -4.16 13.77 4.20
N ARG A 436 -5.42 14.19 4.20
CA ARG A 436 -6.05 14.90 3.11
C ARG A 436 -6.54 16.24 3.63
N VAL A 437 -6.09 17.31 3.02
CA VAL A 437 -6.58 18.67 3.28
C VAL A 437 -7.52 19.05 2.15
N ASN A 438 -8.81 19.11 2.46
CA ASN A 438 -9.84 19.55 1.52
C ASN A 438 -10.07 21.04 1.71
N CYS A 439 -9.93 21.83 0.65
CA CYS A 439 -10.17 23.27 0.66
C CYS A 439 -11.33 23.58 -0.28
N VAL A 440 -12.40 24.18 0.24
CA VAL A 440 -13.57 24.59 -0.53
C VAL A 440 -13.66 26.11 -0.53
N LEU A 441 -13.40 26.71 -1.69
CA LEU A 441 -13.58 28.13 -1.95
C LEU A 441 -15.05 28.43 -2.30
N LYS A 442 -15.61 29.47 -1.69
CA LYS A 442 -16.89 30.08 -2.02
C LYS A 442 -16.71 31.58 -2.25
N SER A 443 -17.16 32.07 -3.40
CA SER A 443 -17.26 33.51 -3.70
C SER A 443 -18.69 34.03 -3.47
N SER A 444 -18.87 35.35 -3.47
CA SER A 444 -20.20 35.99 -3.42
C SER A 444 -21.04 35.74 -4.68
N SER A 445 -20.41 35.40 -5.82
CA SER A 445 -21.08 34.95 -7.04
C SER A 445 -21.68 33.55 -6.94
N ASN A 446 -21.57 32.89 -5.77
CA ASN A 446 -21.98 31.51 -5.53
C ASN A 446 -21.20 30.47 -6.37
N ASP A 447 -20.07 30.88 -6.97
CA ASP A 447 -19.12 29.96 -7.57
C ASP A 447 -18.40 29.19 -6.46
N ASN A 448 -18.19 27.89 -6.71
CA ASN A 448 -17.47 27.02 -5.80
C ASN A 448 -16.30 26.34 -6.51
N ARG A 449 -15.18 26.21 -5.79
CA ARG A 449 -14.05 25.39 -6.23
C ARG A 449 -13.57 24.55 -5.07
N ASN A 450 -13.28 23.29 -5.36
CA ASN A 450 -12.74 22.36 -4.39
C ASN A 450 -11.38 21.89 -4.85
N GLU A 451 -10.40 22.01 -3.98
CA GLU A 451 -9.04 21.53 -4.21
C GLU A 451 -8.61 20.66 -3.03
N THR A 452 -7.80 19.65 -3.32
CA THR A 452 -7.38 18.65 -2.33
C THR A 452 -5.88 18.46 -2.33
N LEU A 453 -5.28 18.50 -1.15
CA LEU A 453 -3.84 18.30 -0.95
C LEU A 453 -3.61 17.06 -0.08
N HIS A 454 -2.75 16.15 -0.55
CA HIS A 454 -2.35 14.97 0.20
C HIS A 454 -1.00 15.19 0.87
N LEU A 455 -0.93 14.94 2.16
CA LEU A 455 0.25 15.12 3.00
C LEU A 455 0.53 13.88 3.83
N ASN A 456 1.79 13.61 4.13
CA ASN A 456 2.21 12.60 5.09
C ASN A 456 2.79 13.28 6.32
N TYR A 457 2.38 12.82 7.50
CA TYR A 457 2.92 13.27 8.77
C TYR A 457 3.54 12.09 9.51
N LYS A 458 4.77 12.28 10.01
CA LYS A 458 5.50 11.30 10.81
C LYS A 458 5.55 11.76 12.25
N TRP A 459 5.10 10.91 13.17
CA TRP A 459 5.14 11.24 14.61
C TRP A 459 6.58 11.22 15.14
N GLU A 460 7.40 10.32 14.60
CA GLU A 460 8.81 10.27 14.94
C GLU A 460 9.53 11.54 14.47
N ALA A 461 10.18 12.19 15.43
CA ALA A 461 10.97 13.39 15.17
C ALA A 461 12.30 13.05 14.50
N ALA A 462 12.82 11.84 14.73
CA ALA A 462 14.11 11.38 14.24
C ALA A 462 13.97 10.69 12.88
N ALA A 463 14.84 11.00 11.92
CA ALA A 463 14.97 10.23 10.69
C ALA A 463 16.40 10.22 10.18
N ILE A 464 16.80 9.10 9.57
CA ILE A 464 18.04 9.01 8.82
C ILE A 464 17.72 9.25 7.35
N ARG A 465 18.30 10.29 6.75
CA ARG A 465 18.20 10.57 5.32
C ARG A 465 19.46 10.16 4.60
N PHE A 466 19.27 9.55 3.44
CA PHE A 466 20.32 9.19 2.50
C PHE A 466 20.17 10.09 1.28
N GLU A 467 21.16 10.94 1.02
CA GLU A 467 21.19 11.79 -0.17
C GLU A 467 22.45 11.52 -0.96
N LYS A 468 22.32 11.23 -2.26
CA LYS A 468 23.47 11.07 -3.14
C LYS A 468 23.88 12.44 -3.67
N LYS A 469 25.07 12.93 -3.28
CA LYS A 469 25.69 14.14 -3.81
C LYS A 469 26.93 13.76 -4.64
N GLY A 470 26.73 13.67 -5.96
CA GLY A 470 27.78 13.19 -6.87
C GLY A 470 28.13 11.73 -6.58
N ASP A 471 29.39 11.48 -6.25
CA ASP A 471 29.91 10.14 -5.91
C ASP A 471 29.84 9.82 -4.42
N PHE A 472 29.38 10.75 -3.59
CA PHE A 472 29.24 10.56 -2.15
C PHE A 472 27.80 10.27 -1.75
N LEU A 473 27.63 9.34 -0.81
CA LEU A 473 26.38 9.13 -0.10
C LEU A 473 26.45 9.91 1.22
N GLU A 474 25.67 10.97 1.33
CA GLU A 474 25.52 11.73 2.56
C GLU A 474 24.42 11.09 3.41
N ILE A 475 24.75 10.77 4.66
CA ILE A 475 23.85 10.17 5.63
C ILE A 475 23.63 11.18 6.75
N ASN A 476 22.45 11.77 6.81
CA ASN A 476 22.10 12.80 7.79
C ASN A 476 21.10 12.24 8.80
N TYR A 477 21.41 12.36 10.08
CA TYR A 477 20.45 12.18 11.15
C TYR A 477 19.74 13.51 11.39
N GLU A 478 18.42 13.53 11.18
CA GLU A 478 17.58 14.69 11.43
C GLU A 478 16.73 14.46 12.67
N GLU A 479 16.66 15.45 13.57
CA GLU A 479 15.63 15.53 14.61
C GLU A 479 14.74 16.74 14.36
N ASN A 480 13.42 16.54 14.40
CA ASN A 480 12.40 17.56 14.12
C ASN A 480 12.63 18.26 12.76
N GLY A 481 13.05 17.50 11.74
CA GLY A 481 13.32 18.02 10.40
C GLY A 481 14.58 18.87 10.26
N LYS A 482 15.47 18.88 11.26
CA LYS A 482 16.77 19.59 11.22
C LYS A 482 17.93 18.60 11.41
N PRO A 483 19.01 18.72 10.64
CA PRO A 483 20.18 17.87 10.80
C PRO A 483 20.84 18.11 12.16
N VAL A 484 21.11 17.03 12.90
CA VAL A 484 21.82 17.06 14.18
C VAL A 484 23.20 16.43 13.98
N PRO A 485 24.29 17.07 14.45
CA PRO A 485 25.62 16.49 14.37
C PRO A 485 25.69 15.21 15.19
N VAL A 486 26.03 14.09 14.55
CA VAL A 486 26.25 12.80 15.21
C VAL A 486 27.72 12.66 15.56
N SER A 487 28.06 12.69 16.84
CA SER A 487 29.42 12.39 17.30
C SER A 487 29.65 10.88 17.30
N HIS A 488 30.55 10.40 16.45
CA HIS A 488 30.99 9.00 16.43
C HIS A 488 32.18 8.83 17.37
N SER A 489 31.97 8.20 18.54
CA SER A 489 33.06 7.77 19.41
C SER A 489 33.52 6.36 19.00
N TYR A 490 34.59 6.28 18.20
CA TYR A 490 35.33 5.04 18.03
C TYR A 490 36.11 4.76 19.33
N CYS A 491 35.71 3.75 20.09
CA CYS A 491 36.60 3.16 21.08
C CYS A 491 37.58 2.25 20.33
N SER A 492 38.82 2.69 20.23
CA SER A 492 39.99 1.95 19.74
C SER A 492 40.36 0.77 20.62
#